data_AF-A0A7W0U2E7-F1
#
_entry.id   AF-A0A7W0U2E7-F1
#
_cell.length_a   1.000
_cell.length_b   1.000
_cell.length_c   1.000
_cell.angle_alpha   90.00
_cell.angle_beta   90.00
_cell.angle_gamma   90.00
#
_symmetry.space_group_name_H-M   'P 1'
#
loop_
_entity.id
_entity.type
_entity.pdbx_description
1 polymer ?
#
loop_
_entity_poly.entity_id
_entity_poly.type
_entity_poly.pdbx_seq_one_letter_code
_entity_poly.pdbx_strand_id
1 'polypeptide(L)' 'MTTVAFRRVLTGADDAAEDAATADLLRRVNAERRVFLSSTRIAGRYVGRISVLNHRTDRARVDEALDAIRRHTAPG' A
#
# COMPACT_ATOMS: atom_id res chain seq x y z
N MET A 1 -4.71 2.86 -18.12
CA MET A 1 -3.56 2.46 -17.28
C MET A 1 -3.47 3.48 -16.16
N THR A 2 -3.75 3.08 -14.92
CA THR A 2 -3.95 4.02 -13.81
C THR A 2 -3.07 3.63 -12.63
N THR A 3 -2.50 4.62 -11.94
CA THR A 3 -1.75 4.42 -10.69
C THR A 3 -2.28 5.35 -9.62
N VAL A 4 -2.49 4.81 -8.42
CA VAL A 4 -2.83 5.57 -7.22
C VAL A 4 -1.71 5.37 -6.20
N ALA A 5 -1.13 6.48 -5.74
CA ALA A 5 -0.16 6.48 -4.66
C ALA A 5 -0.85 6.77 -3.33
N PHE A 6 -0.42 6.11 -2.26
CA PHE A 6 -0.97 6.25 -0.92
C PHE A 6 0.13 6.08 0.13
N ARG A 7 -0.12 6.59 1.34
CA ARG A 7 0.74 6.35 2.51
C ARG A 7 -0.10 6.08 3.74
N ARG A 8 0.48 5.44 4.74
CA ARG A 8 -0.12 5.31 6.06
C ARG A 8 0.16 6.59 6.85
N VAL A 9 -0.90 7.25 7.30
CA VAL A 9 -0.83 8.44 8.13
C VAL A 9 -1.08 8.02 9.58
N LEU A 10 -0.24 8.52 10.48
CA LEU A 10 -0.32 8.22 11.92
C LEU A 10 -0.47 9.55 12.67
N THR A 11 -1.55 9.70 13.44
CA THR A 11 -1.81 10.95 14.17
C THR A 11 -0.66 11.29 15.12
N GLY A 12 -0.05 12.45 14.92
CA GLY A 12 1.05 12.95 15.76
C GLY A 12 2.43 12.36 15.44
N ALA A 13 2.56 11.53 14.40
CA ALA A 13 3.84 10.98 13.97
C ALA A 13 4.58 11.92 13.01
N ASP A 14 5.90 11.74 12.90
CA ASP A 14 6.72 12.41 11.90
C ASP A 14 6.79 11.64 10.57
N ASP A 15 7.40 12.26 9.55
CA ASP A 15 7.51 11.67 8.22
C ASP A 15 8.30 10.35 8.22
N ALA A 16 9.28 10.19 9.11
CA ALA A 16 10.09 8.98 9.20
C ALA A 16 9.28 7.80 9.75
N ALA A 17 8.46 8.04 10.79
CA ALA A 17 7.57 7.05 11.36
C ALA A 17 6.48 6.63 10.35
N GLU A 18 5.90 7.58 9.61
CA GLU A 18 4.92 7.28 8.55
C GLU A 18 5.53 6.49 7.38
N ASP A 19 6.77 6.81 7.00
CA ASP A 19 7.53 6.07 5.99
C ASP A 19 7.78 4.63 6.43
N ALA A 20 8.26 4.43 7.66
CA ALA A 20 8.48 3.10 8.23
C ALA A 20 7.17 2.30 8.31
N ALA A 21 6.09 2.92 8.77
CA ALA A 21 4.78 2.30 8.87
C ALA A 21 4.20 1.91 7.50
N THR A 22 4.43 2.74 6.48
CA THR A 22 4.04 2.45 5.09
C THR A 22 4.86 1.30 4.51
N ALA A 23 6.18 1.30 4.69
CA ALA A 23 7.05 0.22 4.21
C ALA A 23 6.69 -1.13 4.86
N ASP A 24 6.44 -1.13 6.16
CA ASP A 24 6.07 -2.31 6.93
C ASP A 24 4.67 -2.84 6.56
N LEU A 25 3.71 -1.95 6.28
CA LEU A 25 2.41 -2.32 5.70
C LEU A 25 2.57 -3.05 4.36
N LEU A 26 3.33 -2.48 3.43
CA LEU A 26 3.56 -3.08 2.11
C LEU A 26 4.25 -4.44 2.22
N ARG A 27 5.24 -4.55 3.11
CA ARG A 27 5.93 -5.81 3.41
C ARG A 27 4.96 -6.89 3.87
N ARG A 28 4.05 -6.58 4.81
CA ARG A 28 3.04 -7.53 5.30
C ARG A 28 2.04 -7.93 4.22
N VAL A 29 1.53 -6.98 3.44
CA VAL A 29 0.61 -7.26 2.33
C VAL A 29 1.28 -8.18 1.30
N ASN A 30 2.51 -7.87 0.88
CA ASN A 30 3.23 -8.66 -0.11
C ASN A 30 3.62 -10.06 0.42
N ALA A 31 3.83 -10.20 1.73
CA ALA A 31 4.10 -11.49 2.35
C ALA A 31 2.93 -12.47 2.24
N GLU A 32 1.68 -12.00 2.04
CA GLU A 32 0.53 -12.87 1.74
C GLU A 32 0.66 -13.57 0.37
N ARG A 33 1.48 -13.03 -0.54
CA ARG A 33 1.69 -13.53 -1.92
C ARG A 33 0.41 -13.64 -2.77
N ARG A 34 -0.63 -12.89 -2.43
CA ARG A 34 -1.88 -12.80 -3.19
C ARG A 34 -1.90 -11.62 -4.16
N VAL A 35 -1.31 -10.52 -3.72
CA VAL A 35 -1.11 -9.29 -4.50
C VAL A 35 0.33 -8.82 -4.32
N PHE A 36 0.79 -8.00 -5.25
CA PHE A 36 2.08 -7.31 -5.13
C PHE A 36 1.86 -5.80 -5.24
N LEU A 37 2.15 -5.09 -4.16
CA LEU A 37 2.15 -3.64 -4.09
C LEU A 37 3.59 -3.13 -4.10
N SER A 38 3.89 -2.23 -5.03
CA SER A 38 5.20 -1.59 -5.10
C SER A 38 5.18 -0.25 -4.36
N SER A 39 6.35 0.34 -4.15
CA SER A 39 6.52 1.65 -3.53
C SER A 39 7.34 2.59 -4.39
N THR A 40 7.32 3.87 -4.06
CA THR A 40 8.18 4.91 -4.64
C THR A 40 8.40 6.01 -3.60
N ARG A 41 9.21 7.03 -3.94
CA ARG A 41 9.25 8.29 -3.19
C ARG A 41 8.56 9.41 -3.96
N ILE A 42 7.74 10.20 -3.28
CA ILE A 42 7.11 11.43 -3.82
C ILE A 42 7.38 12.55 -2.82
N ALA A 43 7.94 13.66 -3.30
CA ALA A 43 8.33 14.80 -2.44
C ALA A 43 9.17 14.37 -1.22
N GLY A 44 10.09 13.42 -1.43
CA GLY A 44 10.94 12.89 -0.37
C GLY A 44 10.29 11.89 0.58
N ARG A 45 8.99 11.58 0.46
CA ARG A 45 8.25 10.64 1.35
C ARG A 45 8.05 9.27 0.72
N TYR A 46 8.08 8.21 1.53
CA TYR A 46 7.83 6.85 1.07
C TYR A 46 6.33 6.57 0.93
N VAL A 47 5.92 6.16 -0.27
CA VAL A 47 4.52 5.88 -0.60
C VAL A 47 4.37 4.49 -1.22
N GLY A 48 3.26 3.82 -0.92
CA GLY A 48 2.82 2.65 -1.66
C GLY A 48 2.05 3.04 -2.91
N ARG A 49 1.93 2.11 -3.86
CA ARG A 49 1.14 2.32 -5.08
C ARG A 49 0.39 1.07 -5.52
N ILE A 50 -0.85 1.31 -5.95
CA ILE A 50 -1.63 0.35 -6.72
C ILE A 50 -1.52 0.78 -8.18
N SER A 51 -0.89 -0.07 -9.00
CA SER A 51 -0.71 0.17 -10.43
C SER A 51 -1.49 -0.87 -11.23
N VAL A 52 -2.63 -0.45 -11.78
CA VAL A 52 -3.48 -1.29 -12.62
C VAL A 52 -2.98 -1.20 -14.05
N LEU A 53 -1.94 -1.99 -14.35
CA LEU A 53 -1.26 -2.01 -15.65
C LEU A 53 -1.65 -3.23 -16.49
N ASN A 54 -1.98 -4.35 -15.84
CA ASN A 54 -2.34 -5.59 -16.51
C ASN A 54 -3.83 -5.59 -16.87
N HIS A 55 -4.15 -5.84 -18.13
CA HIS A 55 -5.51 -5.94 -18.66
C HIS A 55 -6.38 -7.02 -17.98
N ARG A 56 -5.76 -7.99 -17.31
CA ARG A 56 -6.45 -9.03 -16.52
C ARG A 56 -6.75 -8.60 -15.08
N THR A 57 -6.35 -7.39 -14.69
CA THR A 57 -6.70 -6.85 -13.38
C THR A 57 -8.14 -6.36 -13.43
N ASP A 58 -9.04 -7.16 -12.88
CA ASP A 58 -10.42 -6.79 -12.69
C ASP A 58 -10.65 -6.14 -11.32
N ARG A 59 -11.90 -5.79 -11.06
CA ARG A 59 -12.32 -5.21 -9.78
C ARG A 59 -12.01 -6.13 -8.60
N ALA A 60 -12.18 -7.44 -8.74
CA ALA A 60 -11.97 -8.39 -7.65
C ALA A 60 -10.51 -8.39 -7.19
N ARG A 61 -9.55 -8.26 -8.12
CA ARG A 61 -8.13 -8.12 -7.75
C ARG A 61 -7.82 -6.83 -7.00
N VAL A 62 -8.49 -5.73 -7.35
CA VAL A 62 -8.34 -4.45 -6.64
C VAL A 62 -8.95 -4.56 -5.24
N ASP A 63 -10.14 -5.14 -5.11
CA ASP A 63 -10.81 -5.36 -3.83
C ASP A 63 -9.95 -6.25 -2.92
N GLU A 64 -9.33 -7.31 -3.45
CA GLU A 64 -8.39 -8.17 -2.71
C GLU A 64 -7.18 -7.38 -2.15
N ALA A 65 -6.63 -6.45 -2.93
CA ALA A 65 -5.54 -5.58 -2.48
C ALA A 65 -5.98 -4.63 -1.37
N LEU A 66 -7.17 -4.02 -1.50
CA LEU A 66 -7.74 -3.13 -0.49
C LEU A 66 -8.02 -3.88 0.82
N ASP A 67 -8.56 -5.08 0.74
CA ASP A 67 -8.84 -5.90 1.92
C ASP A 67 -7.55 -6.36 2.60
N ALA A 68 -6.50 -6.67 1.83
CA ALA A 68 -5.18 -6.95 2.40
C ALA A 68 -4.63 -5.73 3.16
N ILE A 69 -4.73 -4.53 2.58
CA ILE A 69 -4.33 -3.30 3.27
C ILE A 69 -5.12 -3.14 4.58
N ARG A 70 -6.46 -3.27 4.54
CA ARG A 70 -7.33 -3.13 5.72
C ARG A 70 -6.97 -4.11 6.84
N ARG A 71 -6.70 -5.37 6.51
CA ARG A 71 -6.28 -6.40 7.49
C ARG A 71 -5.04 -5.99 8.27
N HIS A 72 -4.08 -5.32 7.62
CA HIS A 72 -2.81 -4.91 8.23
C HIS A 72 -2.82 -3.47 8.77
N THR A 73 -3.97 -2.79 8.75
CA THR A 73 -4.14 -1.43 9.30
C THR A 73 -5.23 -1.32 10.36
N ALA A 74 -6.14 -2.28 10.47
CA ALA A 74 -7.14 -2.28 11.54
C ALA A 74 -6.43 -2.33 12.91
N PRO A 75 -6.89 -1.56 13.91
CA PRO A 75 -6.47 -1.79 15.29
C PRO A 75 -6.91 -3.20 15.68
N GLY A 76 -5.97 -3.96 16.25
CA GLY A 76 -6.27 -5.25 16.88
C GLY A 76 -7.02 -5.09 18.19
#